data_AF-A0A964UFQ4-F1
#
_entry.id   AF-A0A964UFQ4-F1
#
_cell.length_a   1.000
_cell.length_b   1.000
_cell.length_c   1.000
_cell.angle_alpha   90.00
_cell.angle_beta   90.00
_cell.angle_gamma   90.00
#
_symmetry.space_group_name_H-M   'P 1'
#
loop_
_entity.id
_entity.type
_entity.pdbx_description
1 polymer ?
#
loop_
_entity_poly.entity_id
_entity_poly.type
_entity_poly.pdbx_seq_one_letter_code
_entity_poly.pdbx_strand_id
1 'polypeptide(L)'
;MPDDRRREREDESDYRNPREEDIMAGDRRISRPDSSLPDWEVPDTAYRPIPIVWFTGALVVQIVAVFAIFFLLSAQNGALTIALAALATGAIGAWTWDRGMKGAAAGWKAATVIALLSVLLLVTLASATRV
;
A
#
# COMPACT_ATOMS: atom_id res chain seq x y z
N MET A 1 -40.94 39.14 46.98
CA MET A 1 -40.45 37.75 47.02
C MET A 1 -41.11 37.00 45.87
N PRO A 2 -40.37 36.60 44.83
CA PRO A 2 -40.89 35.73 43.77
C PRO A 2 -40.97 34.27 44.25
N ASP A 3 -41.98 33.55 43.76
CA ASP A 3 -42.38 32.18 44.12
C ASP A 3 -41.46 31.14 43.44
N ASP A 4 -40.65 30.43 44.23
CA ASP A 4 -39.68 29.42 43.78
C ASP A 4 -40.31 28.09 43.32
N ARG A 5 -41.63 27.94 43.38
CA ARG A 5 -42.33 26.68 43.04
C ARG A 5 -42.58 26.43 41.55
N ARG A 6 -42.04 27.27 40.66
CA ARG A 6 -42.15 27.07 39.20
C ARG A 6 -41.03 26.23 38.57
N ARG A 7 -39.93 25.95 39.28
CA ARG A 7 -38.77 25.27 38.68
C ARG A 7 -38.78 23.75 38.80
N GLU A 8 -39.65 23.16 39.62
CA GLU A 8 -39.64 21.70 39.86
C GLU A 8 -40.57 20.89 38.94
N ARG A 9 -41.33 21.53 38.03
CA ARG A 9 -42.24 20.81 37.10
C ARG A 9 -41.72 20.65 35.67
N GLU A 10 -40.44 20.85 35.43
CA GLU A 10 -39.83 20.64 34.10
C GLU A 10 -38.82 19.49 34.06
N ASP A 11 -38.54 18.83 35.19
CA ASP A 11 -37.55 17.74 35.32
C ASP A 11 -38.18 16.36 35.52
N GLU A 12 -39.39 16.13 35.02
CA GLU A 12 -39.84 14.77 34.72
C GLU A 12 -39.61 14.56 33.22
N SER A 13 -38.36 14.24 32.90
CA SER A 13 -37.93 13.85 31.57
C SER A 13 -38.91 12.82 31.01
N ASP A 14 -39.67 13.23 29.99
CA ASP A 14 -40.40 12.36 29.09
C ASP A 14 -39.41 11.40 28.43
N TYR A 15 -39.04 10.33 29.12
CA TYR A 15 -38.41 9.18 28.52
C TYR A 15 -39.50 8.41 27.78
N ARG A 16 -39.91 8.94 26.62
CA ARG A 16 -40.55 8.11 25.61
C ARG A 16 -39.67 6.89 25.40
N ASN A 17 -40.27 5.70 25.50
CA ASN A 17 -39.58 4.47 25.14
C ASN A 17 -38.89 4.69 23.79
N PRO A 18 -37.55 4.53 23.72
CA PRO A 18 -36.82 4.69 22.48
C PRO A 18 -37.43 3.76 21.43
N ARG A 19 -37.56 4.25 20.20
CA ARG A 19 -37.93 3.36 19.10
C ARG A 19 -36.80 2.33 18.93
N GLU A 20 -37.10 1.13 18.42
CA GLU A 20 -36.06 0.10 18.21
C GLU A 20 -34.87 0.61 17.37
N GLU A 21 -35.12 1.58 16.48
CA GLU A 21 -34.13 2.28 15.66
C GLU A 21 -33.17 3.21 16.43
N ASP A 22 -33.52 3.59 17.67
CA ASP A 22 -32.76 4.50 18.54
C ASP A 22 -31.94 3.76 19.63
N ILE A 23 -31.92 2.42 19.60
CA ILE A 23 -31.13 1.63 20.55
C ILE A 23 -29.65 1.65 20.12
N MET A 24 -28.89 2.58 20.69
CA MET A 24 -27.44 2.68 20.51
C MET A 24 -26.74 1.62 21.37
N ALA A 25 -26.13 0.60 20.75
CA ALA A 25 -25.21 -0.31 21.43
C ALA A 25 -23.77 0.20 21.25
N GLY A 26 -23.36 1.12 22.13
CA GLY A 26 -22.06 1.80 22.02
C GLY A 26 -22.04 2.83 20.87
N ASP A 27 -20.89 2.96 20.19
CA ASP A 27 -20.63 4.01 19.19
C ASP A 27 -21.18 3.72 17.78
N ARG A 28 -22.08 2.73 17.60
CA ARG A 28 -22.57 2.30 16.26
C ARG A 28 -24.09 2.17 16.18
N ARG A 29 -24.64 2.59 15.03
CA ARG A 29 -26.03 2.35 14.60
C ARG A 29 -26.13 0.95 13.99
N ILE A 30 -26.72 -0.01 14.71
CA ILE A 30 -26.87 -1.43 14.28
C ILE A 30 -28.22 -1.66 13.57
N SER A 31 -28.63 -0.81 12.64
CA SER A 31 -30.00 -0.87 12.11
C SER A 31 -30.16 -0.72 10.60
N ARG A 32 -29.11 -1.01 9.80
CA ARG A 32 -29.30 -1.25 8.37
C ARG A 32 -29.53 -2.74 8.09
N PRO A 33 -30.75 -3.17 7.68
CA PRO A 33 -31.05 -4.56 7.33
C PRO A 33 -30.26 -5.10 6.13
N ASP A 34 -29.64 -4.19 5.39
CA ASP A 34 -28.75 -4.38 4.24
C ASP A 34 -27.26 -4.56 4.63
N SER A 35 -26.95 -4.48 5.93
CA SER A 35 -25.66 -4.86 6.51
C SER A 35 -25.65 -6.35 6.88
N SER A 36 -25.86 -7.24 5.91
CA SER A 36 -25.88 -8.70 6.15
C SER A 36 -24.50 -9.34 6.26
N LEU A 37 -23.44 -8.57 5.98
CA LEU A 37 -22.06 -9.04 6.12
C LEU A 37 -21.61 -8.79 7.56
N PRO A 38 -21.09 -9.79 8.27
CA PRO A 38 -20.54 -9.60 9.59
C PRO A 38 -19.43 -8.54 9.60
N ASP A 39 -19.22 -7.86 10.73
CA ASP A 39 -18.19 -6.82 10.90
C ASP A 39 -16.74 -7.24 10.56
N TRP A 40 -16.48 -8.54 10.43
CA TRP A 40 -15.20 -9.12 10.03
C TRP A 40 -15.07 -9.32 8.51
N GLU A 41 -16.19 -9.22 7.78
CA GLU A 41 -16.26 -9.40 6.35
C GLU A 41 -16.08 -8.04 5.68
N VAL A 42 -14.83 -7.75 5.31
CA VAL A 42 -14.51 -6.57 4.51
C VAL A 42 -15.06 -6.82 3.11
N PRO A 43 -16.06 -6.04 2.63
CA PRO A 43 -16.65 -6.27 1.32
C PRO A 43 -15.57 -6.18 0.25
N ASP A 44 -15.36 -7.30 -0.44
CA ASP A 44 -14.48 -7.51 -1.58
C ASP A 44 -13.18 -6.68 -1.53
N THR A 45 -12.18 -7.19 -0.81
CA THR A 45 -10.81 -6.64 -0.82
C THR A 45 -10.10 -6.91 -2.15
N ALA A 46 -10.73 -6.55 -3.27
CA ALA A 46 -10.05 -6.48 -4.55
C ALA A 46 -8.84 -5.54 -4.37
N TYR A 47 -7.64 -6.13 -4.41
CA TYR A 47 -6.39 -5.42 -4.17
C TYR A 47 -6.32 -4.20 -5.10
N ARG A 48 -6.34 -3.01 -4.49
CA ARG A 48 -6.06 -1.77 -5.22
C ARG A 48 -4.55 -1.65 -5.32
N PRO A 49 -3.96 -1.57 -6.53
CA PRO A 49 -2.52 -1.43 -6.65
C PRO A 49 -2.06 -0.13 -5.98
N ILE A 50 -1.35 -0.27 -4.85
CA ILE A 50 -0.78 0.85 -4.11
C ILE A 50 0.61 1.12 -4.71
N PRO A 51 0.86 2.28 -5.35
CA PRO A 51 2.11 2.52 -6.07
C PRO A 51 3.38 2.38 -5.22
N ILE A 52 3.36 2.85 -3.97
CA ILE A 52 4.51 2.71 -3.05
C ILE A 52 4.87 1.24 -2.81
N VAL A 53 3.90 0.33 -2.67
CA VAL A 53 4.15 -1.10 -2.44
C VAL A 53 4.89 -1.71 -3.63
N TRP A 54 4.44 -1.39 -4.84
CA TRP A 54 5.07 -1.89 -6.07
C TRP A 54 6.44 -1.26 -6.32
N PHE A 55 6.60 0.03 -6.02
CA PHE A 55 7.90 0.71 -6.07
C PHE A 55 8.91 0.07 -5.10
N THR A 56 8.55 -0.04 -3.83
CA THR A 56 9.44 -0.59 -2.79
C THR A 56 9.71 -2.07 -3.03
N GLY A 57 8.69 -2.85 -3.40
CA GLY A 57 8.85 -4.26 -3.73
C GLY A 57 9.82 -4.46 -4.90
N ALA A 58 9.66 -3.69 -5.98
CA ALA A 58 10.58 -3.73 -7.11
C ALA A 58 12.00 -3.35 -6.70
N LEU A 59 12.18 -2.29 -5.90
CA LEU A 59 13.50 -1.84 -5.46
C LEU A 59 14.21 -2.89 -4.60
N VAL A 60 13.50 -3.52 -3.66
CA VAL A 60 14.06 -4.58 -2.81
C VAL A 60 14.47 -5.78 -3.66
N VAL A 61 13.58 -6.26 -4.54
CA VAL A 61 13.88 -7.40 -5.43
C VAL A 61 15.04 -7.06 -6.35
N GLN A 62 15.10 -5.84 -6.89
CA GLN A 62 16.19 -5.34 -7.73
C GLN A 62 17.53 -5.38 -7.00
N ILE A 63 17.59 -4.83 -5.79
CA ILE A 63 18.83 -4.82 -4.99
C ILE A 63 19.28 -6.27 -4.74
N VAL A 64 18.40 -7.13 -4.24
CA VAL A 64 18.76 -8.52 -3.92
C VAL A 64 19.22 -9.28 -5.16
N ALA A 65 18.45 -9.23 -6.25
CA ALA A 65 18.73 -9.98 -7.47
C ALA A 65 20.04 -9.52 -8.12
N VAL A 66 20.23 -8.20 -8.29
CA VAL A 66 21.41 -7.68 -8.96
C VAL A 66 22.66 -7.82 -8.09
N PHE A 67 22.56 -7.67 -6.76
CA PHE A 67 23.69 -7.97 -5.86
C PHE A 67 24.08 -9.45 -5.91
N ALA A 68 23.10 -10.35 -5.90
CA ALA A 68 23.37 -11.78 -6.03
C ALA A 68 24.12 -12.09 -7.34
N ILE A 69 23.66 -11.53 -8.47
CA ILE A 69 24.34 -11.65 -9.77
C ILE A 69 25.78 -11.13 -9.67
N PHE A 70 25.97 -9.93 -9.12
CA PHE A 70 27.30 -9.31 -9.02
C PHE A 70 28.29 -10.16 -8.23
N PHE A 71 27.89 -10.69 -7.07
CA PHE A 71 28.77 -11.51 -6.23
C PHE A 71 29.03 -12.90 -6.82
N LEU A 72 27.99 -13.57 -7.32
CA LEU A 72 28.13 -14.89 -7.95
C LEU A 72 29.06 -14.85 -9.17
N LEU A 73 29.07 -13.74 -9.91
CA LEU A 73 29.90 -13.56 -11.11
C LEU A 73 31.15 -12.72 -10.85
N SER A 74 31.55 -12.54 -9.59
CA SER A 74 32.66 -11.66 -9.23
C SER A 74 34.03 -12.04 -9.83
N ALA A 75 34.23 -13.33 -10.12
CA ALA A 75 35.44 -13.87 -10.75
C ALA A 75 35.32 -14.00 -12.28
N GLN A 76 34.18 -13.61 -12.87
CA GLN A 76 33.90 -13.73 -14.29
C GLN A 76 34.06 -12.38 -15.01
N ASN A 77 33.97 -12.40 -16.34
CA ASN A 77 34.02 -11.18 -17.15
C ASN A 77 32.89 -10.20 -16.75
N GLY A 78 33.25 -8.92 -16.62
CA GLY A 78 32.33 -7.85 -16.24
C GLY A 78 31.15 -7.67 -17.19
N ALA A 79 31.34 -7.87 -18.49
CA ALA A 79 30.29 -7.76 -19.51
C ALA A 79 29.18 -8.79 -19.30
N LEU A 80 29.52 -9.99 -18.86
CA LEU A 80 28.54 -11.04 -18.54
C LEU A 80 27.69 -10.62 -17.32
N THR A 81 28.33 -10.06 -16.29
CA THR A 81 27.63 -9.51 -15.12
C THR A 81 26.67 -8.38 -15.51
N ILE A 82 27.14 -7.45 -16.36
CA ILE A 82 26.34 -6.33 -16.87
C ILE A 82 25.12 -6.85 -17.67
N ALA A 83 25.34 -7.80 -18.57
CA ALA A 83 24.27 -8.37 -19.40
C ALA A 83 23.19 -9.04 -18.56
N LEU A 84 23.57 -9.89 -17.60
CA LEU A 84 22.59 -10.56 -16.73
C LEU A 84 21.89 -9.59 -15.78
N ALA A 85 22.61 -8.61 -15.22
CA ALA A 85 22.00 -7.57 -14.38
C ALA A 85 20.98 -6.74 -15.17
N ALA A 86 21.30 -6.36 -16.42
CA ALA A 86 20.38 -5.62 -17.28
C ALA A 86 19.14 -6.46 -17.63
N LEU A 87 19.31 -7.74 -17.94
CA LEU A 87 18.19 -8.67 -18.18
C LEU A 87 17.30 -8.82 -16.95
N ALA A 88 17.88 -9.04 -15.77
CA ALA A 88 17.14 -9.14 -14.52
C ALA A 88 16.36 -7.84 -14.23
N THR A 89 17.01 -6.68 -14.42
CA THR A 89 16.38 -5.37 -14.26
C THR A 89 15.18 -5.20 -15.19
N GLY A 90 15.33 -5.59 -16.46
CA GLY A 90 14.25 -5.55 -17.45
C GLY A 90 13.06 -6.44 -17.05
N ALA A 91 13.33 -7.67 -16.59
CA ALA A 91 12.30 -8.59 -16.14
C ALA A 91 11.54 -8.07 -14.90
N ILE A 92 12.27 -7.55 -13.91
CA ILE A 92 11.69 -6.94 -12.70
C ILE A 92 10.85 -5.71 -13.08
N GLY A 93 11.37 -4.86 -13.96
CA GLY A 93 10.68 -3.69 -14.47
C GLY A 93 9.36 -4.05 -15.16
N ALA A 94 9.39 -5.01 -16.09
CA ALA A 94 8.20 -5.48 -16.81
C ALA A 94 7.13 -6.04 -15.86
N TRP A 95 7.54 -6.91 -14.92
CA TRP A 95 6.64 -7.48 -13.92
C TRP A 95 6.01 -6.41 -13.02
N THR A 96 6.81 -5.45 -12.55
CA THR A 96 6.34 -4.33 -11.71
C THR A 96 5.35 -3.45 -12.48
N TRP A 97 5.62 -3.22 -13.77
CA TRP A 97 4.77 -2.41 -14.62
C TRP A 97 3.39 -3.04 -14.79
N ASP A 98 3.35 -4.33 -15.14
CA ASP A 98 2.13 -5.09 -15.37
C ASP A 98 1.24 -5.18 -14.13
N ARG A 99 1.85 -5.32 -12.95
CA ARG A 99 1.10 -5.54 -11.72
C ARG A 99 0.58 -4.28 -11.05
N GLY A 100 1.30 -3.17 -11.15
CA GLY A 100 0.95 -2.01 -10.34
C GLY A 100 1.37 -0.64 -10.85
N MET A 101 2.33 -0.56 -11.77
CA MET A 101 2.84 0.75 -12.19
C MET A 101 2.11 1.33 -13.41
N LYS A 102 1.46 0.51 -14.25
CA LYS A 102 0.68 0.97 -15.41
C LYS A 102 -0.36 2.05 -15.06
N GLY A 103 -1.11 1.85 -13.97
CA GLY A 103 -2.15 2.77 -13.49
C GLY A 103 -1.68 3.89 -12.56
N ALA A 104 -0.40 3.92 -12.19
CA ALA A 104 0.11 4.89 -11.22
C ALA A 104 0.29 6.30 -11.82
N ALA A 105 0.33 7.31 -10.94
CA ALA A 105 0.66 8.68 -11.31
C ALA A 105 2.08 8.77 -11.91
N ALA A 106 2.32 9.78 -12.75
CA ALA A 106 3.58 9.96 -13.47
C ALA A 106 4.82 9.99 -12.56
N GLY A 107 4.69 10.61 -11.37
CA GLY A 107 5.78 10.66 -10.39
C GLY A 107 6.24 9.28 -9.92
N TRP A 108 5.32 8.35 -9.65
CA TRP A 108 5.63 6.98 -9.25
C TRP A 108 6.29 6.18 -10.37
N LYS A 109 5.81 6.36 -11.60
CA LYS A 109 6.41 5.76 -12.81
C LYS A 109 7.86 6.22 -12.97
N ALA A 110 8.09 7.53 -12.92
CA ALA A 110 9.42 8.11 -13.04
C ALA A 110 10.36 7.64 -11.91
N ALA A 111 9.89 7.70 -10.66
CA ALA A 111 10.66 7.25 -9.51
C ALA A 111 11.08 5.78 -9.63
N THR A 112 10.16 4.90 -10.07
CA THR A 112 10.45 3.47 -10.26
C THR A 112 11.53 3.27 -11.32
N VAL A 113 11.40 3.92 -12.49
CA VAL A 113 12.39 3.82 -13.57
C VAL A 113 13.76 4.33 -13.10
N ILE A 114 13.80 5.51 -12.47
CA ILE A 114 15.04 6.10 -11.96
C ILE A 114 15.70 5.17 -10.94
N ALA A 115 14.93 4.60 -10.01
CA ALA A 115 15.47 3.72 -8.98
C ALA A 115 16.07 2.43 -9.57
N LEU A 116 15.35 1.77 -10.47
CA LEU A 116 15.84 0.55 -11.13
C LEU A 116 17.11 0.82 -11.95
N LEU A 117 17.13 1.91 -12.72
CA LEU A 117 18.29 2.31 -13.51
C LEU A 117 19.47 2.73 -12.63
N SER A 118 19.22 3.37 -11.49
CA SER A 118 20.28 3.77 -10.55
C SER A 118 20.99 2.55 -9.96
N VAL A 119 20.23 1.53 -9.53
CA VAL A 119 20.82 0.28 -9.02
C VAL A 119 21.58 -0.47 -10.12
N LEU A 120 21.01 -0.53 -11.33
CA LEU A 120 21.71 -1.12 -12.47
C LEU A 120 23.02 -0.38 -12.78
N LEU A 121 22.98 0.96 -12.82
CA LEU A 121 24.15 1.81 -13.08
C LEU A 121 25.28 1.57 -12.07
N LEU A 122 24.95 1.43 -10.78
CA LEU A 122 25.97 1.14 -9.76
C LEU A 122 26.67 -0.19 -10.05
N VAL A 123 25.93 -1.22 -10.44
CA VAL A 123 26.48 -2.54 -10.75
C VAL A 123 27.25 -2.54 -12.06
N THR A 124 26.81 -1.76 -13.07
CA THR A 124 27.57 -1.62 -14.31
C THR A 124 28.89 -0.92 -14.09
N LEU A 125 28.91 0.18 -13.32
CA LEU A 125 30.14 0.89 -12.97
C LEU A 125 31.10 0.00 -12.16
N ALA A 126 30.58 -0.76 -11.19
CA ALA A 126 31.40 -1.70 -10.42
C ALA A 126 31.99 -2.82 -11.29
N SER A 127 31.20 -3.34 -12.22
CA SER A 127 31.60 -4.46 -13.09
C SER A 127 32.49 -4.03 -14.26
N ALA A 128 32.43 -2.76 -14.68
CA ALA A 128 33.18 -2.22 -15.81
C ALA A 128 34.71 -2.39 -15.67
N THR A 129 35.20 -2.49 -14.44
CA THR A 129 36.63 -2.72 -14.14
C THR A 129 37.14 -4.09 -14.59
N ARG A 130 36.24 -5.04 -14.92
CA ARG A 130 36.54 -6.42 -15.32
C ARG A 130 36.05 -6.75 -16.74
N VAL A 131 35.67 -5.74 -17.51
CA VAL A 131 35.22 -5.90 -18.91
C VAL A 131 36.42 -6.14 -19.81
#